data_AF-A0A932XUI4-F1
#
_entry.id   AF-A0A932XUI4-F1
#
_cell.length_a   1.000
_cell.length_b   1.000
_cell.length_c   1.000
_cell.angle_alpha   90.00
_cell.angle_beta   90.00
_cell.angle_gamma   90.00
#
_symmetry.space_group_name_H-M   'P 1'
#
loop_
_entity.id
_entity.type
_entity.pdbx_description
1 polymer ?
#
loop_
_entity_poly.entity_id
_entity_poly.type
_entity_poly.pdbx_seq_one_letter_code
_entity_poly.pdbx_strand_id
1 'polypeptide(L)'
;MFDIVNLLGGIWKIFTKRDCLLLLLIILLYFATRLINLDAFPIFSDEGIYIRWAKIAWHDASWRFISLTDGKQPLQTWGTIPFLKLFPDNALLAGRLFSVSTGFVTLAGVFSFLCYLFGKRSALFGAFFYVFTPYFMFYDRMALVDSGVNAAFIWILFFSVLLARSRRLDVALLFGFLGGMSALTKSSVRIFIGLSSLAFILFLERNKRKFLRQLTNFFSLYIVVGMFTVLIYNIQRLSPFFHYISEKNKTFVMTFQEFAQNPFAVFFTNVPLVPLYVLWEMAFFLGFCGVVGLILLYRKDKKLSFYFLLWLVVPYIVIIFLSKVIFPRYLIFFASLLLILASYFYSRLKNKKTLIAFVCLFIISIAYFDFTIVKDHKNIPFPPVDRGQYIEGWPAGWGVKSIIDFAREKSKEKPVIVLAEGNFGLSGDVLDTHLKPGDAISIRGFWPLEEKQLRDHQGQLDKNYVFIVVSHRLDYPQQWPAKFIARYDKPGNQSRIFLLELTK
;
A
#
# COMPACT_ATOMS: atom_id res chain seq x y z
N MET A 1 21.06 -3.29 32.79
CA MET A 1 19.69 -3.84 32.85
C MET A 1 18.77 -2.89 32.10
N PHE A 2 17.82 -3.42 31.33
CA PHE A 2 16.71 -2.62 30.81
C PHE A 2 15.85 -2.17 32.01
N ASP A 3 15.60 -0.88 32.13
CA ASP A 3 14.77 -0.31 33.19
C ASP A 3 13.69 0.56 32.55
N ILE A 4 12.46 0.07 32.64
CA ILE A 4 11.30 0.70 32.02
C ILE A 4 10.97 2.04 32.69
N VAL A 5 11.27 2.20 33.97
CA VAL A 5 11.02 3.44 34.72
C VAL A 5 11.99 4.53 34.26
N ASN A 6 13.25 4.17 34.04
CA ASN A 6 14.26 5.08 33.48
C ASN A 6 13.97 5.44 32.01
N LEU A 7 13.49 4.49 31.20
CA LEU A 7 13.05 4.76 29.82
C LEU A 7 11.87 5.73 29.78
N LEU A 8 10.83 5.45 30.57
CA LEU A 8 9.66 6.32 30.69
C LEU A 8 10.08 7.70 31.22
N GLY A 9 10.91 7.76 32.26
CA GLY A 9 11.46 9.00 32.80
C GLY A 9 12.21 9.83 31.76
N GLY A 10 12.95 9.19 30.84
CA GLY A 10 13.58 9.84 29.70
C GLY A 10 12.58 10.44 28.71
N ILE A 11 11.48 9.74 28.44
CA ILE A 11 10.39 10.23 27.57
C ILE A 11 9.69 11.43 28.21
N TRP A 12 9.37 11.37 29.51
CA TRP A 12 8.74 12.48 30.25
C TRP A 12 9.61 13.73 30.35
N LYS A 13 10.95 13.60 30.23
CA LYS A 13 11.86 14.76 30.14
C LYS A 13 11.76 15.49 28.80
N ILE A 14 11.33 14.81 27.73
CA ILE A 14 11.26 15.37 26.37
C ILE A 14 9.84 15.87 26.06
N PHE A 15 8.82 15.13 26.51
CA PHE A 15 7.41 15.38 26.21
C PHE A 15 6.66 15.92 27.42
N THR A 16 5.93 17.03 27.22
CA THR A 16 5.04 17.59 28.23
C THR A 16 3.72 16.81 28.27
N LYS A 17 2.94 16.95 29.35
CA LYS A 17 1.57 16.37 29.43
C LYS A 17 0.71 16.75 28.21
N ARG A 18 0.82 18.00 27.74
CA ARG A 18 0.13 18.48 26.54
C ARG A 18 0.58 17.73 25.29
N ASP A 19 1.88 17.48 25.14
CA ASP A 19 2.41 16.73 23.99
C ASP A 19 1.88 15.29 23.98
N CYS A 20 1.79 14.64 25.16
CA CYS A 20 1.22 13.30 25.30
C CYS A 20 -0.28 13.27 24.93
N LEU A 21 -1.06 14.26 25.38
CA LEU A 21 -2.49 14.37 25.01
C LEU A 21 -2.67 14.61 23.50
N LEU A 22 -1.83 15.44 22.89
CA LEU A 22 -1.86 15.65 21.44
C LEU A 22 -1.50 14.37 20.67
N LEU A 23 -0.49 13.62 21.13
CA LEU A 23 -0.12 12.35 20.52
C LEU A 23 -1.24 11.32 20.65
N LEU A 24 -1.87 11.23 21.82
CA LEU A 24 -3.04 10.37 22.03
C LEU A 24 -4.18 10.76 21.08
N LEU A 25 -4.47 12.06 20.95
CA LEU A 25 -5.48 12.55 20.01
C LEU A 25 -5.13 12.18 18.56
N ILE A 26 -3.87 12.32 18.14
CA ILE A 26 -3.42 11.91 16.79
C ILE A 26 -3.61 10.41 16.57
N ILE A 27 -3.30 9.57 17.56
CA ILE A 27 -3.50 8.12 17.47
C ILE A 27 -5.00 7.78 17.36
N LEU A 28 -5.85 8.43 18.17
CA LEU A 28 -7.30 8.25 18.08
C LEU A 28 -7.84 8.71 16.72
N LEU A 29 -7.37 9.84 16.20
CA LEU A 29 -7.74 10.35 14.87
C LEU A 29 -7.24 9.43 13.76
N TYR A 30 -6.05 8.84 13.90
CA TYR A 30 -5.55 7.83 12.96
C TYR A 30 -6.53 6.66 12.86
N PHE A 31 -6.87 6.03 14.00
CA PHE A 31 -7.79 4.91 13.99
C PHE A 31 -9.21 5.31 13.56
N ALA A 32 -9.71 6.48 13.97
CA ALA A 32 -11.02 6.97 13.53
C ALA A 32 -11.07 7.13 11.99
N THR A 33 -10.07 7.80 11.41
CA THR A 33 -10.01 8.03 9.96
C THR A 33 -9.72 6.77 9.15
N ARG A 34 -9.16 5.70 9.74
CA ARG A 34 -8.87 4.43 9.05
C ARG A 34 -9.95 3.38 9.26
N LEU A 35 -10.63 3.35 10.42
CA LEU A 35 -11.58 2.27 10.76
C LEU A 35 -13.04 2.62 10.46
N ILE A 36 -13.43 3.90 10.54
CA ILE A 36 -14.81 4.30 10.22
C ILE A 36 -15.10 3.98 8.75
N ASN A 37 -16.18 3.24 8.48
CA ASN A 37 -16.61 2.82 7.14
C ASN A 37 -15.52 2.05 6.35
N LEU A 38 -14.64 1.33 7.04
CA LEU A 38 -13.50 0.67 6.39
C LEU A 38 -13.92 -0.36 5.33
N ASP A 39 -15.00 -1.12 5.55
CA ASP A 39 -15.53 -2.12 4.61
C ASP A 39 -16.66 -1.57 3.70
N ALA A 40 -16.97 -0.27 3.79
CA ALA A 40 -18.00 0.37 2.98
C ALA A 40 -17.50 0.78 1.59
N PHE A 41 -16.19 1.03 1.42
CA PHE A 41 -15.60 1.23 0.09
C PHE A 41 -15.68 -0.08 -0.71
N PRO A 42 -16.17 -0.09 -1.96
CA PRO A 42 -16.25 -1.30 -2.77
C PRO A 42 -14.93 -2.05 -2.82
N ILE A 43 -14.99 -3.38 -2.77
CA ILE A 43 -13.79 -4.20 -2.86
C ILE A 43 -13.11 -3.99 -4.22
N PHE A 44 -11.80 -3.81 -4.21
CA PHE A 44 -10.98 -3.75 -5.41
C PHE A 44 -10.45 -5.15 -5.77
N SER A 45 -10.31 -5.44 -7.06
CA SER A 45 -9.94 -6.77 -7.56
C SER A 45 -8.67 -7.37 -6.94
N ASP A 46 -7.62 -6.56 -6.75
CA ASP A 46 -6.39 -7.05 -6.11
C ASP A 46 -6.61 -7.40 -4.63
N GLU A 47 -7.54 -6.75 -3.93
CA GLU A 47 -7.88 -7.12 -2.54
C GLU A 47 -8.45 -8.55 -2.50
N GLY A 48 -9.29 -8.90 -3.47
CA GLY A 48 -9.92 -10.22 -3.56
C GLY A 48 -8.89 -11.35 -3.64
N ILE A 49 -7.90 -11.25 -4.53
CA ILE A 49 -6.86 -12.27 -4.65
C ILE A 49 -5.94 -12.32 -3.44
N TYR A 50 -5.58 -11.17 -2.85
CA TYR A 50 -4.72 -11.13 -1.66
C TYR A 50 -5.40 -11.76 -0.44
N ILE A 51 -6.69 -11.48 -0.25
CA ILE A 51 -7.47 -12.10 0.83
C ILE A 51 -7.66 -13.59 0.57
N ARG A 52 -7.94 -14.00 -0.67
CA ARG A 52 -8.06 -15.42 -1.03
C ARG A 52 -6.77 -16.19 -0.77
N TRP A 53 -5.63 -15.65 -1.16
CA TRP A 53 -4.33 -16.25 -0.84
C TRP A 53 -4.12 -16.41 0.66
N ALA A 54 -4.48 -15.39 1.46
CA ALA A 54 -4.38 -15.47 2.91
C ALA A 54 -5.34 -16.53 3.50
N LYS A 55 -6.56 -16.67 2.97
CA LYS A 55 -7.48 -17.76 3.36
C LYS A 55 -6.89 -19.15 3.06
N ILE A 56 -6.32 -19.34 1.87
CA ILE A 56 -5.72 -20.62 1.48
C ILE A 56 -4.48 -20.92 2.34
N ALA A 57 -3.56 -19.97 2.46
CA ALA A 57 -2.34 -20.08 3.27
C ALA A 57 -2.62 -20.30 4.77
N TRP A 58 -3.78 -19.84 5.27
CA TRP A 58 -4.23 -20.09 6.62
C TRP A 58 -4.64 -21.57 6.81
N HIS A 59 -5.45 -22.11 5.90
CA HIS A 59 -6.00 -23.47 6.04
C HIS A 59 -5.05 -24.57 5.57
N ASP A 60 -4.08 -24.25 4.71
CA ASP A 60 -3.08 -25.20 4.24
C ASP A 60 -1.66 -24.59 4.32
N ALA A 61 -0.84 -25.19 5.19
CA ALA A 61 0.53 -24.76 5.42
C ALA A 61 1.44 -24.92 4.19
N SER A 62 1.13 -25.85 3.27
CA SER A 62 1.89 -26.03 2.02
C SER A 62 1.74 -24.82 1.09
N TRP A 63 0.64 -24.09 1.21
CA TRP A 63 0.32 -22.90 0.42
C TRP A 63 0.68 -21.58 1.09
N ARG A 64 1.52 -21.57 2.13
CA ARG A 64 2.00 -20.33 2.76
C ARG A 64 2.68 -19.37 1.77
N PHE A 65 3.24 -19.89 0.69
CA PHE A 65 3.88 -19.08 -0.36
C PHE A 65 3.02 -18.95 -1.63
N ILE A 66 1.70 -19.17 -1.54
CA ILE A 66 0.80 -19.16 -2.71
C ILE A 66 0.88 -17.86 -3.52
N SER A 67 1.11 -16.71 -2.90
CA SER A 67 1.26 -15.44 -3.63
C SER A 67 2.41 -15.43 -4.65
N LEU A 68 3.41 -16.31 -4.46
CA LEU A 68 4.49 -16.47 -5.42
C LEU A 68 4.02 -17.10 -6.74
N THR A 69 2.86 -17.76 -6.80
CA THR A 69 2.28 -18.23 -8.06
C THR A 69 1.95 -17.07 -9.02
N ASP A 70 1.81 -15.84 -8.50
CA ASP A 70 1.70 -14.59 -9.28
C ASP A 70 2.95 -13.69 -9.16
N GLY A 71 4.05 -14.21 -8.60
CA GLY A 71 5.28 -13.44 -8.38
C GLY A 71 5.17 -12.35 -7.31
N LYS A 72 4.20 -12.43 -6.40
CA LYS A 72 4.01 -11.48 -5.29
C LYS A 72 4.63 -12.01 -3.99
N GLN A 73 5.44 -11.19 -3.34
CA GLN A 73 6.12 -11.56 -2.09
C GLN A 73 5.10 -11.78 -0.95
N PRO A 74 5.38 -12.68 0.03
CA PRO A 74 4.34 -13.27 0.86
C PRO A 74 3.97 -12.49 2.12
N LEU A 75 4.65 -11.38 2.46
CA LEU A 75 4.42 -10.74 3.78
C LEU A 75 2.98 -10.26 3.97
N GLN A 76 2.35 -9.71 2.92
CA GLN A 76 0.95 -9.31 3.00
C GLN A 76 0.02 -10.50 3.24
N THR A 77 0.26 -11.60 2.52
CA THR A 77 -0.48 -12.87 2.68
C THR A 77 -0.40 -13.33 4.13
N TRP A 78 0.80 -13.38 4.71
CA TRP A 78 1.01 -13.80 6.09
C TRP A 78 0.45 -12.83 7.12
N GLY A 79 0.63 -11.53 6.89
CA GLY A 79 0.17 -10.47 7.79
C GLY A 79 -1.36 -10.37 7.86
N THR A 80 -2.07 -10.83 6.82
CA THR A 80 -3.54 -10.88 6.79
C THR A 80 -4.11 -12.04 7.63
N ILE A 81 -3.38 -13.15 7.80
CA ILE A 81 -3.88 -14.38 8.47
C ILE A 81 -4.38 -14.12 9.91
N PRO A 82 -3.63 -13.41 10.79
CA PRO A 82 -4.13 -13.12 12.14
C PRO A 82 -5.46 -12.39 12.14
N PHE A 83 -5.67 -11.45 11.21
CA PHE A 83 -6.94 -10.71 11.12
C PHE A 83 -8.08 -11.59 10.60
N LEU A 84 -7.82 -12.52 9.68
CA LEU A 84 -8.83 -13.49 9.23
C LEU A 84 -9.30 -14.39 10.37
N LYS A 85 -8.41 -14.74 11.31
CA LYS A 85 -8.78 -15.48 12.53
C LYS A 85 -9.61 -14.65 13.50
N LEU A 86 -9.34 -13.35 13.61
CA LEU A 86 -10.06 -12.44 14.50
C LEU A 86 -11.43 -12.02 13.94
N PHE A 87 -11.56 -11.93 12.61
CA PHE A 87 -12.77 -11.50 11.92
C PHE A 87 -13.15 -12.49 10.80
N PRO A 88 -13.48 -13.75 11.14
CA PRO A 88 -13.74 -14.80 10.15
C PRO A 88 -14.98 -14.51 9.29
N ASP A 89 -15.95 -13.75 9.81
CA ASP A 89 -17.19 -13.39 9.10
C ASP A 89 -17.06 -12.15 8.20
N ASN A 90 -15.91 -11.46 8.23
CA ASN A 90 -15.67 -10.27 7.41
C ASN A 90 -14.22 -10.25 6.90
N ALA A 91 -13.97 -11.08 5.89
CA ALA A 91 -12.63 -11.22 5.32
C ALA A 91 -12.11 -9.93 4.65
N LEU A 92 -13.00 -9.06 4.13
CA LEU A 92 -12.61 -7.75 3.59
C LEU A 92 -12.06 -6.84 4.69
N LEU A 93 -12.78 -6.74 5.81
CA LEU A 93 -12.30 -6.00 6.99
C LEU A 93 -10.95 -6.56 7.45
N ALA A 94 -10.83 -7.89 7.58
CA ALA A 94 -9.58 -8.54 7.97
C ALA A 94 -8.41 -8.20 7.04
N GLY A 95 -8.62 -8.23 5.73
CA GLY A 95 -7.61 -7.82 4.74
C GLY A 95 -7.20 -6.36 4.90
N ARG A 96 -8.16 -5.46 5.09
CA ARG A 96 -7.90 -4.01 5.23
C ARG A 96 -7.21 -3.66 6.55
N LEU A 97 -7.44 -4.42 7.62
CA LEU A 97 -6.76 -4.23 8.91
C LEU A 97 -5.24 -4.46 8.86
N PHE A 98 -4.75 -5.28 7.92
CA PHE A 98 -3.31 -5.37 7.64
C PHE A 98 -2.74 -4.00 7.27
N SER A 99 -3.38 -3.30 6.33
CA SER A 99 -2.94 -1.96 5.89
C SER A 99 -3.11 -0.89 6.94
N VAL A 100 -4.16 -0.96 7.76
CA VAL A 100 -4.30 -0.06 8.92
C VAL A 100 -3.16 -0.28 9.91
N SER A 101 -2.72 -1.53 10.08
CA SER A 101 -1.62 -1.85 11.00
C SER A 101 -0.27 -1.38 10.47
N THR A 102 0.04 -1.61 9.19
CA THR A 102 1.28 -1.12 8.57
C THR A 102 1.29 0.40 8.39
N GLY A 103 0.13 1.02 8.17
CA GLY A 103 -0.04 2.47 8.20
C GLY A 103 0.26 3.06 9.58
N PHE A 104 -0.15 2.38 10.67
CA PHE A 104 0.20 2.79 12.03
C PHE A 104 1.71 2.67 12.29
N VAL A 105 2.34 1.60 11.79
CA VAL A 105 3.81 1.45 11.81
C VAL A 105 4.49 2.59 11.05
N THR A 106 3.90 3.06 9.95
CA THR A 106 4.39 4.24 9.22
C THR A 106 4.24 5.52 10.02
N LEU A 107 3.08 5.77 10.65
CA LEU A 107 2.86 6.92 11.53
C LEU A 107 3.90 6.97 12.67
N ALA A 108 4.15 5.84 13.32
CA ALA A 108 5.16 5.72 14.36
C ALA A 108 6.58 6.01 13.83
N GLY A 109 6.89 5.53 12.63
CA GLY A 109 8.14 5.79 11.94
C GLY A 109 8.32 7.28 11.60
N VAL A 110 7.29 7.92 11.04
CA VAL A 110 7.28 9.36 10.70
C VAL A 110 7.51 10.20 11.95
N PHE A 111 6.75 9.94 13.02
CA PHE A 111 6.90 10.66 14.28
C PHE A 111 8.31 10.49 14.86
N SER A 112 8.80 9.24 14.95
CA SER A 112 10.12 8.93 15.51
C SER A 112 11.24 9.57 14.70
N PHE A 113 11.17 9.46 13.37
CA PHE A 113 12.21 9.98 12.48
C PHE A 113 12.27 11.52 12.51
N LEU A 114 11.12 12.19 12.45
CA LEU A 114 11.05 13.64 12.55
C LEU A 114 11.47 14.15 13.94
N CYS A 115 11.13 13.44 15.00
CA CYS A 115 11.57 13.78 16.35
C CYS A 115 13.09 13.69 16.46
N TYR A 116 13.68 12.63 15.89
CA TYR A 116 15.13 12.42 15.86
C TYR A 116 15.87 13.47 15.02
N LEU A 117 15.32 13.88 13.88
CA LEU A 117 15.98 14.84 12.98
C LEU A 117 15.76 16.31 13.37
N PHE A 118 14.53 16.67 13.71
CA PHE A 118 14.08 18.06 13.75
C PHE A 118 13.35 18.42 15.05
N GLY A 119 13.19 17.47 15.98
CA GLY A 119 12.57 17.66 17.28
C GLY A 119 11.04 17.51 17.27
N LYS A 120 10.45 17.54 18.47
CA LYS A 120 9.03 17.20 18.70
C LYS A 120 8.03 18.04 17.89
N ARG A 121 8.34 19.31 17.62
CA ARG A 121 7.43 20.18 16.86
C ARG A 121 7.25 19.70 15.42
N SER A 122 8.33 19.30 14.74
CA SER A 122 8.24 18.68 13.41
C SER A 122 7.55 17.32 13.47
N ALA A 123 7.82 16.53 14.51
CA ALA A 123 7.16 15.22 14.69
C ALA A 123 5.64 15.33 14.81
N LEU A 124 5.14 16.28 15.60
CA LEU A 124 3.70 16.52 15.74
C LEU A 124 3.05 16.98 14.42
N PHE A 125 3.71 17.87 13.67
CA PHE A 125 3.22 18.24 12.33
C PHE A 125 3.21 17.07 11.37
N GLY A 126 4.26 16.27 11.32
CA GLY A 126 4.32 15.13 10.41
C GLY A 126 3.31 14.04 10.76
N ALA A 127 3.07 13.81 12.04
CA ALA A 127 2.04 12.89 12.49
C ALA A 127 0.63 13.40 12.12
N PHE A 128 0.37 14.70 12.31
CA PHE A 128 -0.87 15.34 11.84
C PHE A 128 -1.04 15.23 10.32
N PHE A 129 -0.02 15.56 9.54
CA PHE A 129 -0.07 15.46 8.08
C PHE A 129 -0.25 14.02 7.60
N TYR A 130 0.36 13.03 8.26
CA TYR A 130 0.22 11.63 7.86
C TYR A 130 -1.23 11.14 8.02
N VAL A 131 -1.87 11.54 9.13
CA VAL A 131 -3.28 11.23 9.37
C VAL A 131 -4.18 11.86 8.29
N PHE A 132 -3.93 13.09 7.88
CA PHE A 132 -4.88 13.84 7.05
C PHE A 132 -4.49 14.02 5.58
N THR A 133 -3.37 13.44 5.12
CA THR A 133 -3.05 13.48 3.68
C THR A 133 -3.85 12.38 2.98
N PRO A 134 -4.67 12.70 1.95
CA PRO A 134 -5.55 11.75 1.28
C PRO A 134 -4.83 10.50 0.76
N TYR A 135 -3.63 10.70 0.21
CA TYR A 135 -2.73 9.64 -0.22
C TYR A 135 -2.62 8.52 0.83
N PHE A 136 -2.15 8.84 2.04
CA PHE A 136 -1.96 7.82 3.08
C PHE A 136 -3.29 7.35 3.64
N MET A 137 -4.28 8.23 3.71
CA MET A 137 -5.60 7.88 4.20
C MET A 137 -6.28 6.81 3.35
N PHE A 138 -6.24 6.93 2.02
CA PHE A 138 -6.82 5.94 1.13
C PHE A 138 -6.03 4.62 1.15
N TYR A 139 -4.72 4.66 0.94
CA TYR A 139 -3.92 3.44 0.81
C TYR A 139 -3.74 2.67 2.13
N ASP A 140 -3.85 3.33 3.29
CA ASP A 140 -3.91 2.64 4.60
C ASP A 140 -5.26 1.93 4.83
N ARG A 141 -6.30 2.23 4.04
CA ARG A 141 -7.64 1.64 4.14
C ARG A 141 -7.89 0.50 3.15
N MET A 142 -7.01 0.32 2.16
CA MET A 142 -7.15 -0.73 1.14
C MET A 142 -6.30 -1.94 1.51
N ALA A 143 -6.78 -3.16 1.28
CA ALA A 143 -6.04 -4.40 1.52
C ALA A 143 -4.95 -4.63 0.44
N LEU A 144 -4.00 -3.69 0.34
CA LEU A 144 -2.88 -3.68 -0.59
C LEU A 144 -1.55 -3.65 0.17
N VAL A 145 -0.47 -4.10 -0.46
CA VAL A 145 0.86 -4.11 0.15
C VAL A 145 1.47 -2.70 0.27
N ASP A 146 0.93 -1.70 -0.43
CA ASP A 146 1.58 -0.39 -0.60
C ASP A 146 1.72 0.39 0.73
N SER A 147 0.80 0.21 1.68
CA SER A 147 0.91 0.70 3.08
C SER A 147 2.16 0.12 3.78
N GLY A 148 2.42 -1.17 3.60
CA GLY A 148 3.62 -1.87 4.09
C GLY A 148 4.90 -1.42 3.40
N VAL A 149 4.85 -1.14 2.09
CA VAL A 149 5.99 -0.56 1.36
C VAL A 149 6.30 0.85 1.86
N ASN A 150 5.28 1.63 2.21
CA ASN A 150 5.47 2.96 2.79
C ASN A 150 6.11 2.89 4.20
N ALA A 151 5.67 1.95 5.03
CA ALA A 151 6.30 1.66 6.32
C ALA A 151 7.77 1.29 6.14
N ALA A 152 8.07 0.37 5.20
CA ALA A 152 9.42 -0.03 4.85
C ALA A 152 10.27 1.18 4.44
N PHE A 153 9.77 2.04 3.55
CA PHE A 153 10.47 3.24 3.11
C PHE A 153 10.89 4.14 4.29
N ILE A 154 9.93 4.50 5.15
CA ILE A 154 10.18 5.39 6.29
C ILE A 154 11.21 4.80 7.25
N TRP A 155 11.05 3.52 7.62
CA TRP A 155 11.93 2.88 8.58
C TRP A 155 13.32 2.61 8.00
N ILE A 156 13.44 2.19 6.73
CA ILE A 156 14.73 2.03 6.06
C ILE A 156 15.47 3.37 5.98
N LEU A 157 14.78 4.45 5.60
CA LEU A 157 15.36 5.80 5.57
C LEU A 157 15.77 6.27 6.98
N PHE A 158 14.98 5.99 8.01
CA PHE A 158 15.33 6.34 9.37
C PHE A 158 16.56 5.56 9.85
N PHE A 159 16.57 4.23 9.70
CA PHE A 159 17.67 3.38 10.13
C PHE A 159 18.95 3.63 9.33
N SER A 160 18.87 4.01 8.05
CA SER A 160 20.06 4.39 7.28
C SER A 160 20.74 5.64 7.87
N VAL A 161 19.96 6.66 8.24
CA VAL A 161 20.46 7.87 8.91
C VAL A 161 20.97 7.55 10.31
N LEU A 162 20.25 6.71 11.06
CA LEU A 162 20.63 6.31 12.42
C LEU A 162 21.95 5.52 12.41
N LEU A 163 22.13 4.59 11.46
CA LEU A 163 23.35 3.82 11.30
C LEU A 163 24.53 4.73 10.91
N ALA A 164 24.33 5.64 9.96
CA ALA A 164 25.38 6.57 9.52
C ALA A 164 25.84 7.51 10.66
N ARG A 165 24.92 7.91 11.55
CA ARG A 165 25.24 8.77 12.69
C ARG A 165 25.85 8.00 13.87
N SER A 166 25.31 6.83 14.20
CA SER A 166 25.69 6.08 15.41
C SER A 166 26.81 5.05 15.20
N ARG A 167 26.88 4.41 14.04
CA ARG A 167 27.79 3.30 13.70
C ARG A 167 27.80 2.19 14.77
N ARG A 168 26.60 1.78 15.21
CA ARG A 168 26.44 0.69 16.18
C ARG A 168 25.99 -0.60 15.50
N LEU A 169 26.44 -1.73 16.03
CA LEU A 169 26.09 -3.06 15.53
C LEU A 169 24.62 -3.41 15.76
N ASP A 170 24.04 -3.04 16.91
CA ASP A 170 22.62 -3.28 17.20
C ASP A 170 21.70 -2.56 16.21
N VAL A 171 22.04 -1.32 15.83
CA VAL A 171 21.33 -0.58 14.78
C VAL A 171 21.46 -1.29 13.43
N ALA A 172 22.63 -1.84 13.10
CA ALA A 172 22.84 -2.59 11.86
C ALA A 172 22.03 -3.90 11.83
N LEU A 173 21.95 -4.62 12.94
CA LEU A 173 21.17 -5.86 13.07
C LEU A 173 19.67 -5.58 12.93
N LEU A 174 19.15 -4.58 13.65
CA LEU A 174 17.74 -4.16 13.53
C LEU A 174 17.42 -3.66 12.12
N PHE A 175 18.33 -2.90 11.52
CA PHE A 175 18.17 -2.43 10.15
C PHE A 175 18.15 -3.59 9.15
N GLY A 176 19.07 -4.57 9.28
CA GLY A 176 19.09 -5.77 8.44
C GLY A 176 17.83 -6.62 8.57
N PHE A 177 17.33 -6.80 9.80
CA PHE A 177 16.06 -7.48 10.06
C PHE A 177 14.89 -6.76 9.40
N LEU A 178 14.75 -5.44 9.61
CA LEU A 178 13.72 -4.62 8.99
C LEU A 178 13.82 -4.63 7.46
N GLY A 179 15.03 -4.54 6.91
CA GLY A 179 15.30 -4.64 5.48
C GLY A 179 14.87 -5.98 4.89
N GLY A 180 15.18 -7.07 5.59
CA GLY A 180 14.77 -8.43 5.22
C GLY A 180 13.26 -8.63 5.24
N MET A 181 12.60 -8.25 6.34
CA MET A 181 11.13 -8.29 6.43
C MET A 181 10.48 -7.43 5.35
N SER A 182 11.01 -6.24 5.12
CA SER A 182 10.53 -5.34 4.06
C SER A 182 10.73 -5.95 2.67
N ALA A 183 11.81 -6.68 2.42
CA ALA A 183 12.05 -7.34 1.14
C ALA A 183 11.04 -8.47 0.84
N LEU A 184 10.32 -8.95 1.85
CA LEU A 184 9.18 -9.87 1.71
C LEU A 184 7.85 -9.16 1.38
N THR A 185 7.83 -7.83 1.27
CA THR A 185 6.64 -7.05 0.85
C THR A 185 6.58 -6.86 -0.66
N LYS A 186 7.63 -6.26 -1.24
CA LYS A 186 7.67 -5.86 -2.65
C LYS A 186 9.11 -5.72 -3.13
N SER A 187 9.34 -6.05 -4.39
CA SER A 187 10.66 -5.94 -5.03
C SER A 187 11.24 -4.53 -5.04
N SER A 188 10.40 -3.48 -4.97
CA SER A 188 10.81 -2.07 -4.93
C SER A 188 11.63 -1.71 -3.69
N VAL A 189 11.47 -2.43 -2.58
CA VAL A 189 12.23 -2.22 -1.34
C VAL A 189 13.73 -2.33 -1.56
N ARG A 190 14.17 -3.13 -2.55
CA ARG A 190 15.59 -3.25 -2.91
C ARG A 190 16.22 -1.92 -3.29
N ILE A 191 15.45 -1.00 -3.89
CA ILE A 191 15.91 0.36 -4.21
C ILE A 191 16.19 1.14 -2.91
N PHE A 192 15.32 1.05 -1.91
CA PHE A 192 15.48 1.76 -0.64
C PHE A 192 16.70 1.24 0.14
N ILE A 193 16.90 -0.07 0.15
CA ILE A 193 18.11 -0.67 0.72
C ILE A 193 19.32 -0.15 -0.07
N GLY A 194 19.36 -0.29 -1.40
CA GLY A 194 20.45 0.25 -2.22
C GLY A 194 20.79 1.73 -1.94
N LEU A 195 19.78 2.60 -1.85
CA LEU A 195 19.94 4.03 -1.53
C LEU A 195 20.48 4.29 -0.12
N SER A 196 20.22 3.38 0.82
CA SER A 196 20.74 3.48 2.18
C SER A 196 22.25 3.41 2.24
N SER A 197 22.90 2.77 1.26
CA SER A 197 24.36 2.78 1.13
C SER A 197 24.93 4.20 0.95
N LEU A 198 24.16 5.14 0.37
CA LEU A 198 24.57 6.53 0.18
C LEU A 198 24.51 7.37 1.47
N ALA A 199 24.10 6.79 2.60
CA ALA A 199 24.05 7.49 3.88
C ALA A 199 25.44 7.95 4.37
N PHE A 200 26.54 7.45 3.77
CA PHE A 200 27.88 7.95 4.05
C PHE A 200 28.05 9.46 3.81
N ILE A 201 27.22 10.03 2.94
CA ILE A 201 27.17 11.47 2.65
C ILE A 201 26.98 12.30 3.93
N LEU A 202 26.25 11.76 4.91
CA LEU A 202 25.93 12.45 6.17
C LEU A 202 27.16 12.70 7.04
N PHE A 203 28.25 11.98 6.81
CA PHE A 203 29.49 12.11 7.58
C PHE A 203 30.72 12.44 6.72
N LEU A 204 30.53 13.01 5.52
CA LEU A 204 31.64 13.52 4.71
C LEU A 204 32.56 14.41 5.54
N GLU A 205 33.87 14.17 5.46
CA GLU A 205 34.88 14.77 6.32
C GLU A 205 36.09 15.19 5.47
N ARG A 206 36.70 16.34 5.79
CA ARG A 206 37.84 16.86 5.01
C ARG A 206 39.11 16.03 5.23
N ASN A 207 39.31 15.51 6.44
CA ASN A 207 40.44 14.66 6.76
C ASN A 207 40.24 13.25 6.14
N LYS A 208 41.05 12.94 5.12
CA LYS A 208 40.96 11.67 4.36
C LYS A 208 41.07 10.43 5.24
N ARG A 209 41.99 10.39 6.22
CA ARG A 209 42.19 9.23 7.09
C ARG A 209 40.99 9.00 8.01
N LYS A 210 40.46 10.07 8.60
CA LYS A 210 39.26 10.02 9.45
C LYS A 210 38.03 9.61 8.63
N PHE A 211 37.87 10.18 7.44
CA PHE A 211 36.80 9.82 6.51
C PHE A 211 36.86 8.34 6.13
N LEU A 212 38.02 7.83 5.70
CA LEU A 212 38.19 6.45 5.29
C LEU A 212 37.88 5.47 6.43
N ARG A 213 38.33 5.75 7.66
CA ARG A 213 37.97 4.95 8.84
C ARG A 213 36.46 4.92 9.09
N GLN A 214 35.80 6.07 9.00
CA GLN A 214 34.34 6.14 9.18
C GLN A 214 33.59 5.41 8.07
N LEU A 215 34.11 5.47 6.85
CA LEU A 215 33.58 4.81 5.67
C LEU A 215 33.69 3.28 5.82
N THR A 216 34.87 2.77 6.19
CA THR A 216 35.10 1.35 6.47
C THR A 216 34.15 0.86 7.56
N ASN A 217 34.08 1.55 8.71
CA ASN A 217 33.18 1.15 9.79
C ASN A 217 31.71 1.13 9.34
N PHE A 218 31.26 2.13 8.58
CA PHE A 218 29.91 2.17 8.04
C PHE A 218 29.64 1.00 7.10
N PHE A 219 30.52 0.76 6.11
CA PHE A 219 30.32 -0.32 5.14
C PHE A 219 30.47 -1.71 5.76
N SER A 220 31.33 -1.92 6.75
CA SER A 220 31.39 -3.18 7.50
C SER A 220 30.06 -3.48 8.18
N LEU A 221 29.45 -2.49 8.84
CA LEU A 221 28.12 -2.64 9.44
C LEU A 221 27.02 -2.78 8.38
N TYR A 222 27.14 -2.06 7.27
CA TYR A 222 26.19 -2.13 6.18
C TYR A 222 26.22 -3.50 5.45
N ILE A 223 27.37 -4.17 5.41
CA ILE A 223 27.46 -5.57 4.97
C ILE A 223 26.62 -6.47 5.90
N VAL A 224 26.65 -6.25 7.22
CA VAL A 224 25.78 -6.99 8.16
C VAL A 224 24.30 -6.75 7.84
N VAL A 225 23.90 -5.50 7.56
CA VAL A 225 22.54 -5.16 7.10
C VAL A 225 22.17 -5.96 5.85
N GLY A 226 23.06 -5.99 4.86
CA GLY A 226 22.88 -6.73 3.61
C GLY A 226 22.77 -8.24 3.82
N MET A 227 23.63 -8.82 4.67
CA MET A 227 23.60 -10.26 5.00
C MET A 227 22.27 -10.67 5.63
N PHE A 228 21.81 -9.93 6.65
CA PHE A 228 20.52 -10.21 7.30
C PHE A 228 19.34 -10.04 6.33
N THR A 229 19.38 -8.98 5.51
CA THR A 229 18.36 -8.75 4.49
C THR A 229 18.27 -9.94 3.52
N VAL A 230 19.41 -10.38 2.99
CA VAL A 230 19.49 -11.49 2.04
C VAL A 230 19.07 -12.81 2.69
N LEU A 231 19.50 -13.06 3.94
CA LEU A 231 19.14 -14.27 4.69
C LEU A 231 17.62 -14.40 4.83
N ILE A 232 16.94 -13.32 5.26
CA ILE A 232 15.48 -13.32 5.40
C ILE A 232 14.79 -13.39 4.03
N TYR A 233 15.27 -12.62 3.03
CA TYR A 233 14.69 -12.64 1.68
C TYR A 233 14.72 -14.04 1.05
N ASN A 234 15.78 -14.82 1.33
CA ASN A 234 15.95 -16.19 0.83
C ASN A 234 14.95 -17.19 1.39
N ILE A 235 14.17 -16.87 2.44
CA ILE A 235 13.08 -17.73 2.93
C ILE A 235 12.09 -18.05 1.80
N GLN A 236 11.92 -17.15 0.83
CA GLN A 236 11.03 -17.39 -0.32
C GLN A 236 11.49 -18.51 -1.26
N ARG A 237 12.76 -18.95 -1.19
CA ARG A 237 13.27 -20.09 -1.96
C ARG A 237 12.71 -21.43 -1.51
N LEU A 238 12.03 -21.47 -0.36
CA LEU A 238 11.26 -22.63 0.07
C LEU A 238 10.07 -22.94 -0.84
N SER A 239 9.71 -22.02 -1.74
CA SER A 239 8.68 -22.20 -2.75
C SER A 239 9.29 -22.43 -4.15
N PRO A 240 8.76 -23.37 -4.95
CA PRO A 240 9.18 -23.57 -6.33
C PRO A 240 8.85 -22.36 -7.22
N PHE A 241 7.90 -21.50 -6.80
CA PHE A 241 7.43 -20.35 -7.57
C PHE A 241 8.27 -19.08 -7.40
N PHE A 242 9.38 -19.12 -6.66
CA PHE A 242 10.22 -17.94 -6.41
C PHE A 242 10.65 -17.18 -7.68
N HIS A 243 10.89 -17.92 -8.77
CA HIS A 243 11.31 -17.36 -10.06
C HIS A 243 10.25 -16.45 -10.71
N TYR A 244 8.95 -16.67 -10.43
CA TYR A 244 7.87 -15.83 -10.95
C TYR A 244 7.92 -14.39 -10.45
N ILE A 245 8.62 -14.09 -9.35
CA ILE A 245 8.87 -12.70 -8.93
C ILE A 245 9.60 -11.94 -10.04
N SER A 246 10.61 -12.56 -10.65
CA SER A 246 11.39 -11.95 -11.73
C SER A 246 10.51 -11.75 -12.97
N GLU A 247 9.76 -12.78 -13.37
CA GLU A 247 8.87 -12.72 -14.52
C GLU A 247 7.78 -11.66 -14.36
N LYS A 248 7.14 -11.58 -13.19
CA LYS A 248 6.12 -10.57 -12.90
C LYS A 248 6.69 -9.16 -12.98
N ASN A 249 7.92 -8.93 -12.48
CA ASN A 249 8.55 -7.62 -12.55
C ASN A 249 8.76 -7.12 -13.99
N LYS A 250 8.99 -8.01 -14.98
CA LYS A 250 9.14 -7.63 -16.40
C LYS A 250 7.87 -7.03 -17.01
N THR A 251 6.71 -7.26 -16.39
CA THR A 251 5.43 -6.64 -16.83
C THR A 251 5.32 -5.18 -16.41
N PHE A 252 6.01 -4.76 -15.35
CA PHE A 252 5.96 -3.39 -14.81
C PHE A 252 7.20 -2.56 -15.16
N VAL A 253 8.35 -3.20 -15.35
CA VAL A 253 9.64 -2.55 -15.56
C VAL A 253 10.31 -3.12 -16.80
N MET A 254 10.97 -2.24 -17.56
CA MET A 254 11.78 -2.61 -18.72
C MET A 254 12.92 -3.56 -18.33
N THR A 255 13.10 -4.58 -19.15
CA THR A 255 14.30 -5.42 -19.12
C THR A 255 15.50 -4.63 -19.62
N PHE A 256 16.71 -5.10 -19.29
CA PHE A 256 17.93 -4.48 -19.80
C PHE A 256 17.97 -4.44 -21.34
N GLN A 257 17.48 -5.50 -22.00
CA GLN A 257 17.42 -5.59 -23.46
C GLN A 257 16.46 -4.54 -24.05
N GLU A 258 15.23 -4.44 -23.52
CA GLU A 258 14.26 -3.43 -23.96
C GLU A 258 14.82 -2.01 -23.77
N PHE A 259 15.48 -1.75 -22.65
CA PHE A 259 16.09 -0.45 -22.36
C PHE A 259 17.26 -0.14 -23.31
N ALA A 260 18.13 -1.12 -23.58
CA ALA A 260 19.26 -0.93 -24.50
C ALA A 260 18.80 -0.65 -25.93
N GLN A 261 17.68 -1.24 -26.36
CA GLN A 261 17.10 -1.02 -27.68
C GLN A 261 16.41 0.34 -27.82
N ASN A 262 15.68 0.78 -26.78
CA ASN A 262 15.01 2.08 -26.80
C ASN A 262 14.95 2.71 -25.39
N PRO A 263 16.01 3.40 -24.94
CA PRO A 263 16.13 3.88 -23.57
C PRO A 263 15.13 5.00 -23.21
N PHE A 264 14.56 5.68 -24.20
CA PHE A 264 13.59 6.77 -23.99
C PHE A 264 12.14 6.37 -24.28
N ALA A 265 11.86 5.08 -24.50
CA ALA A 265 10.54 4.57 -24.88
C ALA A 265 9.41 5.05 -23.96
N VAL A 266 9.66 5.10 -22.65
CA VAL A 266 8.68 5.51 -21.63
C VAL A 266 9.02 6.85 -20.98
N PHE A 267 10.18 7.43 -21.29
CA PHE A 267 10.74 8.60 -20.61
C PHE A 267 9.82 9.82 -20.70
N PHE A 268 9.46 10.24 -21.92
CA PHE A 268 8.69 11.46 -22.14
C PHE A 268 7.28 11.38 -21.55
N THR A 269 6.70 10.19 -21.52
CA THR A 269 5.40 9.92 -20.88
C THR A 269 5.52 9.98 -19.36
N ASN A 270 6.56 9.36 -18.79
CA ASN A 270 6.67 9.21 -17.34
C ASN A 270 7.13 10.49 -16.61
N VAL A 271 7.96 11.34 -17.25
CA VAL A 271 8.47 12.59 -16.66
C VAL A 271 7.38 13.47 -16.04
N PRO A 272 6.30 13.84 -16.75
CA PRO A 272 5.23 14.65 -16.17
C PRO A 272 4.30 13.84 -15.25
N LEU A 273 4.13 12.54 -15.49
CA LEU A 273 3.17 11.71 -14.75
C LEU A 273 3.58 11.49 -13.29
N VAL A 274 4.86 11.23 -13.02
CA VAL A 274 5.32 10.95 -11.65
C VAL A 274 5.03 12.11 -10.67
N PRO A 275 5.46 13.36 -10.92
CA PRO A 275 5.14 14.47 -10.02
C PRO A 275 3.65 14.78 -10.01
N LEU A 276 2.95 14.65 -11.15
CA LEU A 276 1.50 14.89 -11.22
C LEU A 276 0.74 13.94 -10.29
N TYR A 277 0.98 12.63 -10.38
CA TYR A 277 0.31 11.63 -9.54
C TYR A 277 0.65 11.79 -8.06
N VAL A 278 1.93 12.07 -7.74
CA VAL A 278 2.33 12.30 -6.34
C VAL A 278 1.63 13.53 -5.78
N LEU A 279 1.64 14.65 -6.48
CA LEU A 279 1.04 15.89 -6.00
C LEU A 279 -0.49 15.78 -5.95
N TRP A 280 -1.14 15.18 -6.94
CA TRP A 280 -2.60 15.07 -7.00
C TRP A 280 -3.16 14.28 -5.80
N GLU A 281 -2.63 13.10 -5.54
CA GLU A 281 -3.03 12.26 -4.39
C GLU A 281 -2.67 12.91 -3.04
N MET A 282 -1.69 13.82 -2.99
CA MET A 282 -1.38 14.64 -1.81
C MET A 282 -2.26 15.89 -1.67
N ALA A 283 -3.27 16.06 -2.53
CA ALA A 283 -4.05 17.30 -2.68
C ALA A 283 -3.19 18.56 -2.95
N PHE A 284 -2.07 18.37 -3.64
CA PHE A 284 -1.12 19.35 -4.17
C PHE A 284 -0.36 20.19 -3.13
N PHE A 285 -1.07 20.88 -2.23
CA PHE A 285 -0.51 21.93 -1.37
C PHE A 285 0.61 21.43 -0.45
N LEU A 286 0.43 20.28 0.19
CA LEU A 286 1.45 19.73 1.10
C LEU A 286 2.73 19.33 0.34
N GLY A 287 2.60 18.84 -0.89
CA GLY A 287 3.73 18.49 -1.75
C GLY A 287 4.60 19.72 -2.07
N PHE A 288 3.98 20.85 -2.40
CA PHE A 288 4.70 22.13 -2.59
C PHE A 288 5.40 22.61 -1.32
N CYS A 289 4.76 22.48 -0.15
CA CYS A 289 5.38 22.75 1.14
C CYS A 289 6.62 21.86 1.38
N GLY A 290 6.59 20.62 0.90
CA GLY A 290 7.72 19.70 0.93
C GLY A 290 8.93 20.20 0.14
N VAL A 291 8.69 20.71 -1.08
CA VAL A 291 9.76 21.31 -1.91
C VAL A 291 10.38 22.52 -1.23
N VAL A 292 9.55 23.43 -0.67
CA VAL A 292 10.04 24.58 0.12
C VAL A 292 10.84 24.11 1.34
N GLY A 293 10.37 23.06 2.01
CA GLY A 293 11.07 22.41 3.13
C GLY A 293 12.47 21.92 2.76
N LEU A 294 12.64 21.33 1.58
CA LEU A 294 13.95 20.91 1.06
C LEU A 294 14.89 22.11 0.85
N ILE A 295 14.39 23.20 0.27
CA ILE A 295 15.17 24.43 0.05
C ILE A 295 15.64 25.02 1.38
N LEU A 296 14.76 25.07 2.39
CA LEU A 296 15.13 25.54 3.72
C LEU A 296 16.10 24.60 4.43
N LEU A 297 15.96 23.29 4.23
CA LEU A 297 16.87 22.30 4.80
C LEU A 297 18.27 22.44 4.20
N TYR A 298 18.39 22.67 2.90
CA TYR A 298 19.66 22.91 2.22
C TYR A 298 20.45 24.07 2.85
N ARG A 299 19.76 25.13 3.25
CA ARG A 299 20.38 26.28 3.95
C ARG A 299 20.87 25.92 5.36
N LYS A 300 20.28 24.92 6.02
CA LYS A 300 20.59 24.54 7.41
C LYS A 300 21.57 23.37 7.52
N ASP A 301 21.38 22.32 6.73
CA ASP A 301 22.17 21.10 6.71
C ASP A 301 22.24 20.56 5.28
N LYS A 302 23.30 20.98 4.57
CA LYS A 302 23.53 20.61 3.17
C LYS A 302 23.66 19.10 2.97
N LYS A 303 24.27 18.38 3.91
CA LYS A 303 24.51 16.93 3.77
C LYS A 303 23.20 16.16 3.89
N LEU A 304 22.37 16.50 4.88
CA LEU A 304 21.06 15.87 5.05
C LEU A 304 20.12 16.24 3.91
N SER A 305 20.12 17.51 3.47
CA SER A 305 19.33 17.94 2.32
C SER A 305 19.73 17.22 1.04
N PHE A 306 21.04 17.06 0.78
CA PHE A 306 21.51 16.35 -0.40
C PHE A 306 21.17 14.86 -0.33
N TYR A 307 21.23 14.25 0.86
CA TYR A 307 20.78 12.88 1.04
C TYR A 307 19.29 12.73 0.70
N PHE A 308 18.40 13.57 1.22
CA PHE A 308 16.99 13.55 0.84
C PHE A 308 16.75 13.85 -0.65
N LEU A 309 17.54 14.75 -1.24
CA LEU A 309 17.48 14.98 -2.69
C LEU A 309 17.82 13.70 -3.48
N LEU A 310 18.82 12.91 -3.06
CA LEU A 310 19.13 11.63 -3.71
C LEU A 310 17.99 10.62 -3.59
N TRP A 311 17.33 10.57 -2.43
CA TRP A 311 16.14 9.73 -2.22
C TRP A 311 14.94 10.16 -3.05
N LEU A 312 14.90 11.41 -3.53
CA LEU A 312 13.90 11.91 -4.46
C LEU A 312 14.32 11.68 -5.92
N VAL A 313 15.54 12.06 -6.27
CA VAL A 313 16.00 12.09 -7.67
C VAL A 313 16.32 10.69 -8.20
N VAL A 314 16.96 9.83 -7.41
CA VAL A 314 17.39 8.51 -7.93
C VAL A 314 16.19 7.60 -8.24
N PRO A 315 15.21 7.39 -7.33
CA PRO A 315 13.99 6.65 -7.70
C PRO A 315 13.22 7.31 -8.83
N TYR A 316 13.20 8.65 -8.89
CA TYR A 316 12.51 9.38 -9.96
C TYR A 316 13.12 9.04 -11.32
N ILE A 317 14.45 9.13 -11.44
CA ILE A 317 15.19 8.75 -12.66
C ILE A 317 14.92 7.28 -13.02
N VAL A 318 15.02 6.36 -12.05
CA VAL A 318 14.75 4.94 -12.30
C VAL A 318 13.34 4.73 -12.84
N ILE A 319 12.34 5.38 -12.24
CA ILE A 319 10.94 5.23 -12.63
C ILE A 319 10.69 5.80 -14.02
N ILE A 320 11.16 7.02 -14.30
CA ILE A 320 10.86 7.66 -15.59
C ILE A 320 11.49 6.90 -16.77
N PHE A 321 12.68 6.31 -16.58
CA PHE A 321 13.36 5.58 -17.65
C PHE A 321 12.90 4.14 -17.81
N LEU A 322 12.47 3.47 -16.73
CA LEU A 322 12.28 2.01 -16.75
C LEU A 322 10.84 1.55 -16.53
N SER A 323 9.93 2.37 -16.02
CA SER A 323 8.58 1.89 -15.68
C SER A 323 7.68 1.85 -16.91
N LYS A 324 7.17 0.66 -17.25
CA LYS A 324 6.18 0.46 -18.32
C LYS A 324 4.78 0.90 -17.90
N VAL A 325 4.46 0.71 -16.61
CA VAL A 325 3.16 1.05 -16.03
C VAL A 325 3.39 1.77 -14.71
N ILE A 326 2.80 2.96 -14.58
CA ILE A 326 2.86 3.78 -13.37
C ILE A 326 1.45 3.97 -12.84
N PHE A 327 1.18 3.41 -11.67
CA PHE A 327 0.03 3.77 -10.85
C PHE A 327 0.48 4.65 -9.69
N PRO A 328 -0.33 5.63 -9.26
CA PRO A 328 -0.07 6.46 -8.10
C PRO A 328 0.45 5.63 -6.92
N ARG A 329 -0.21 4.55 -6.48
CA ARG A 329 0.25 3.68 -5.37
C ARG A 329 1.73 3.27 -5.39
N TYR A 330 2.36 3.16 -6.57
CA TYR A 330 3.78 2.82 -6.69
C TYR A 330 4.72 3.95 -6.28
N LEU A 331 4.22 5.17 -6.16
CA LEU A 331 4.93 6.42 -5.92
C LEU A 331 4.77 6.94 -4.47
N ILE A 332 4.05 6.19 -3.61
CA ILE A 332 3.68 6.61 -2.24
C ILE A 332 4.87 7.08 -1.39
N PHE A 333 6.05 6.52 -1.62
CA PHE A 333 7.25 6.89 -0.90
C PHE A 333 7.74 8.32 -1.21
N PHE A 334 7.45 8.87 -2.39
CA PHE A 334 7.72 10.29 -2.67
C PHE A 334 6.85 11.19 -1.81
N ALA A 335 5.58 10.84 -1.65
CA ALA A 335 4.66 11.59 -0.78
C ALA A 335 5.18 11.60 0.67
N SER A 336 5.67 10.46 1.15
CA SER A 336 6.26 10.35 2.49
C SER A 336 7.50 11.23 2.69
N LEU A 337 8.38 11.28 1.68
CA LEU A 337 9.55 12.16 1.72
C LEU A 337 9.17 13.64 1.72
N LEU A 338 8.21 14.03 0.85
CA LEU A 338 7.70 15.39 0.78
C LEU A 338 6.99 15.79 2.08
N LEU A 339 6.25 14.87 2.72
CA LEU A 339 5.63 15.09 4.02
C LEU A 339 6.66 15.35 5.11
N ILE A 340 7.77 14.60 5.16
CA ILE A 340 8.86 14.82 6.12
C ILE A 340 9.44 16.24 5.95
N LEU A 341 9.68 16.64 4.71
CA LEU A 341 10.21 17.96 4.37
C LEU A 341 9.20 19.08 4.66
N ALA A 342 7.91 18.86 4.40
CA ALA A 342 6.85 19.81 4.74
C ALA A 342 6.76 20.00 6.26
N SER A 343 6.86 18.92 7.02
CA SER A 343 6.89 18.94 8.49
C SER A 343 8.08 19.74 9.05
N TYR A 344 9.21 19.71 8.34
CA TYR A 344 10.34 20.59 8.63
C TYR A 344 10.01 22.06 8.34
N PHE A 345 9.43 22.37 7.17
CA PHE A 345 9.00 23.73 6.81
C PHE A 345 8.04 24.33 7.85
N TYR A 346 6.96 23.63 8.21
CA TYR A 346 5.96 24.11 9.15
C TYR A 346 6.53 24.37 10.55
N SER A 347 7.49 23.55 11.00
CA SER A 347 8.12 23.77 12.31
C SER A 347 8.99 25.03 12.36
N ARG A 348 9.41 25.56 11.20
CA ARG A 348 10.15 26.83 11.08
C ARG A 348 9.26 28.07 11.05
N LEU A 349 7.95 27.92 10.84
CA LEU A 349 7.01 29.05 10.89
C LEU A 349 6.87 29.56 12.33
N LYS A 350 7.52 30.69 12.64
CA LYS A 350 7.47 31.32 13.97
C LYS A 350 6.23 32.21 14.16
N ASN A 351 5.77 32.87 13.09
CA ASN A 351 4.60 33.74 13.14
C ASN A 351 3.32 32.91 13.23
N LYS A 352 2.53 33.14 14.29
CA LYS A 352 1.28 32.40 14.55
C LYS A 352 0.23 32.60 13.44
N LYS A 353 0.08 33.81 12.90
CA LYS A 353 -0.89 34.10 11.81
C LYS A 353 -0.50 33.35 10.54
N THR A 354 0.78 33.38 10.16
CA THR A 354 1.30 32.63 9.02
C THR A 354 1.10 31.13 9.20
N LEU A 355 1.44 30.60 10.39
CA LEU A 355 1.23 29.18 10.68
C LEU A 355 -0.25 28.77 10.54
N ILE A 356 -1.17 29.55 11.11
CA ILE A 356 -2.60 29.29 11.01
C ILE A 356 -3.04 29.32 9.54
N ALA A 357 -2.63 30.33 8.77
CA ALA A 357 -2.97 30.42 7.35
C ALA A 357 -2.51 29.19 6.56
N PHE A 358 -1.27 28.74 6.76
CA PHE A 358 -0.76 27.52 6.10
C PHE A 358 -1.51 26.26 6.54
N VAL A 359 -1.82 26.11 7.84
CA VAL A 359 -2.64 24.98 8.32
C VAL A 359 -4.05 25.01 7.72
N CYS A 360 -4.68 26.20 7.62
CA CYS A 360 -5.97 26.35 6.96
C CYS A 360 -5.91 25.99 5.48
N LEU A 361 -4.87 26.44 4.75
CA LEU A 361 -4.66 26.06 3.35
C LEU A 361 -4.49 24.54 3.18
N PHE A 362 -3.77 23.89 4.09
CA PHE A 362 -3.67 22.43 4.10
C PHE A 362 -5.04 21.78 4.30
N ILE A 363 -5.79 22.18 5.33
CA ILE A 363 -7.13 21.62 5.60
C ILE A 363 -8.07 21.84 4.41
N ILE A 364 -8.09 23.03 3.81
CA ILE A 364 -8.90 23.33 2.63
C ILE A 364 -8.52 22.41 1.46
N SER A 365 -7.22 22.18 1.24
CA SER A 365 -6.76 21.34 0.14
C SER A 365 -7.23 19.89 0.26
N ILE A 366 -7.30 19.34 1.48
CA ILE A 366 -7.64 17.94 1.73
C ILE A 366 -9.13 17.70 2.00
N ALA A 367 -9.90 18.71 2.42
CA ALA A 367 -11.22 18.51 3.03
C ALA A 367 -12.18 17.72 2.13
N TYR A 368 -12.22 18.03 0.83
CA TYR A 368 -13.07 17.33 -0.13
C TYR A 368 -12.58 15.89 -0.40
N PHE A 369 -11.27 15.68 -0.47
CA PHE A 369 -10.68 14.35 -0.63
C PHE A 369 -11.02 13.45 0.57
N ASP A 370 -10.73 13.90 1.78
CA ASP A 370 -10.95 13.09 2.99
C ASP A 370 -12.44 12.80 3.22
N PHE A 371 -13.32 13.78 2.94
CA PHE A 371 -14.76 13.58 3.02
C PHE A 371 -15.24 12.49 2.05
N THR A 372 -14.82 12.56 0.78
CA THR A 372 -15.20 11.59 -0.24
C THR A 372 -14.60 10.20 0.03
N ILE A 373 -13.38 10.11 0.56
CA ILE A 373 -12.75 8.84 0.96
C ILE A 373 -13.53 8.13 2.07
N VAL A 374 -14.15 8.85 3.01
CA VAL A 374 -14.88 8.25 4.16
C VAL A 374 -16.35 7.97 3.88
N LYS A 375 -16.99 8.85 3.10
CA LYS A 375 -18.45 8.84 2.95
C LYS A 375 -18.94 8.75 1.51
N ASP A 376 -18.30 9.46 0.58
CA ASP A 376 -18.76 9.58 -0.79
C ASP A 376 -17.75 9.01 -1.80
N HIS A 377 -17.62 7.69 -1.74
CA HIS A 377 -16.61 6.93 -2.47
C HIS A 377 -16.68 7.08 -4.00
N LYS A 378 -17.83 7.50 -4.55
CA LYS A 378 -18.03 7.69 -6.00
C LYS A 378 -17.29 8.93 -6.52
N ASN A 379 -17.17 9.93 -5.65
CA ASN A 379 -16.72 11.27 -6.00
C ASN A 379 -15.29 11.56 -5.54
N ILE A 380 -14.53 10.53 -5.11
CA ILE A 380 -13.12 10.70 -4.74
C ILE A 380 -12.37 11.30 -5.94
N PRO A 381 -11.71 12.47 -5.77
CA PRO A 381 -11.08 13.20 -6.86
C PRO A 381 -9.70 12.62 -7.22
N PHE A 382 -9.64 11.31 -7.49
CA PHE A 382 -8.45 10.62 -7.97
C PHE A 382 -8.02 11.11 -9.36
N PRO A 383 -6.73 10.95 -9.72
CA PRO A 383 -6.30 11.01 -11.11
C PRO A 383 -7.07 9.97 -11.95
N PRO A 384 -7.26 10.21 -13.26
CA PRO A 384 -8.10 9.35 -14.11
C PRO A 384 -7.75 7.86 -14.06
N VAL A 385 -6.45 7.53 -13.94
CA VAL A 385 -5.99 6.15 -13.85
C VAL A 385 -6.54 5.42 -12.61
N ASP A 386 -6.54 6.08 -11.45
CA ASP A 386 -7.02 5.49 -10.19
C ASP A 386 -8.55 5.55 -10.09
N ARG A 387 -9.20 6.55 -10.70
CA ARG A 387 -10.66 6.49 -10.91
C ARG A 387 -11.05 5.25 -11.72
N GLY A 388 -10.31 4.96 -12.79
CA GLY A 388 -10.51 3.76 -13.59
C GLY A 388 -10.30 2.46 -12.79
N GLN A 389 -9.31 2.41 -11.89
CA GLN A 389 -9.05 1.21 -11.09
C GLN A 389 -10.05 1.00 -9.95
N TYR A 390 -10.32 2.04 -9.17
CA TYR A 390 -11.02 1.88 -7.89
C TYR A 390 -12.51 2.24 -7.95
N ILE A 391 -12.95 3.00 -8.96
CA ILE A 391 -14.31 3.55 -8.99
C ILE A 391 -15.08 3.11 -10.25
N GLU A 392 -14.54 3.37 -11.44
CA GLU A 392 -15.32 3.37 -12.70
C GLU A 392 -15.15 2.10 -13.54
N GLY A 393 -13.95 1.50 -13.50
CA GLY A 393 -13.58 0.39 -14.37
C GLY A 393 -13.92 -1.00 -13.84
N TRP A 394 -13.59 -2.01 -14.64
CA TRP A 394 -13.83 -3.43 -14.32
C TRP A 394 -13.29 -3.88 -12.95
N PRO A 395 -12.15 -3.39 -12.43
CA PRO A 395 -11.59 -3.87 -11.16
C PRO A 395 -12.40 -3.48 -9.91
N ALA A 396 -13.28 -2.47 -10.01
CA ALA A 396 -14.09 -1.99 -8.89
C ALA A 396 -15.28 -2.94 -8.61
N GLY A 397 -15.44 -3.39 -7.37
CA GLY A 397 -16.44 -4.39 -6.95
C GLY A 397 -17.80 -3.83 -6.52
N TRP A 398 -18.34 -2.84 -7.23
CA TRP A 398 -19.69 -2.33 -6.92
C TRP A 398 -20.75 -3.43 -7.07
N GLY A 399 -21.63 -3.58 -6.06
CA GLY A 399 -22.71 -4.57 -6.08
C GLY A 399 -22.32 -6.00 -5.67
N VAL A 400 -21.03 -6.31 -5.52
CA VAL A 400 -20.54 -7.65 -5.13
C VAL A 400 -21.15 -8.12 -3.81
N LYS A 401 -21.16 -7.24 -2.79
CA LYS A 401 -21.77 -7.55 -1.49
C LYS A 401 -23.26 -7.88 -1.65
N SER A 402 -24.00 -7.09 -2.43
CA SER A 402 -25.43 -7.32 -2.70
C SER A 402 -25.68 -8.65 -3.41
N ILE A 403 -24.82 -9.04 -4.34
CA ILE A 403 -24.90 -10.34 -5.04
C ILE A 403 -24.74 -11.50 -4.04
N ILE A 404 -23.74 -11.43 -3.17
CA ILE A 404 -23.51 -12.49 -2.17
C ILE A 404 -24.58 -12.50 -1.09
N ASP A 405 -25.08 -11.35 -0.66
CA ASP A 405 -26.20 -11.28 0.28
C ASP A 405 -27.48 -11.88 -0.32
N PHE A 406 -27.76 -11.60 -1.60
CA PHE A 406 -28.86 -12.25 -2.33
C PHE A 406 -28.67 -13.77 -2.45
N ALA A 407 -27.47 -14.22 -2.82
CA ALA A 407 -27.14 -15.65 -2.86
C ALA A 407 -27.30 -16.31 -1.48
N ARG A 408 -26.91 -15.63 -0.41
CA ARG A 408 -27.06 -16.13 0.96
C ARG A 408 -28.52 -16.31 1.36
N GLU A 409 -29.39 -15.35 1.03
CA GLU A 409 -30.82 -15.51 1.26
C GLU A 409 -31.39 -16.71 0.51
N LYS A 410 -31.01 -16.91 -0.76
CA LYS A 410 -31.43 -18.06 -1.56
C LYS A 410 -30.89 -19.40 -1.06
N SER A 411 -29.69 -19.38 -0.48
CA SER A 411 -29.05 -20.57 0.08
C SER A 411 -29.81 -21.19 1.27
N LYS A 412 -30.70 -20.44 1.92
CA LYS A 412 -31.59 -20.94 2.99
C LYS A 412 -32.64 -21.93 2.47
N GLU A 413 -33.07 -21.78 1.22
CA GLU A 413 -34.04 -22.66 0.56
C GLU A 413 -33.33 -23.88 -0.05
N LYS A 414 -32.20 -23.62 -0.73
CA LYS A 414 -31.48 -24.61 -1.54
C LYS A 414 -30.05 -24.13 -1.79
N PRO A 415 -29.02 -25.00 -1.75
CA PRO A 415 -27.63 -24.60 -1.95
C PRO A 415 -27.42 -23.81 -3.25
N VAL A 416 -26.46 -22.88 -3.23
CA VAL A 416 -26.21 -21.96 -4.34
C VAL A 416 -24.85 -22.22 -4.98
N ILE A 417 -24.79 -22.20 -6.30
CA ILE A 417 -23.56 -22.19 -7.09
C ILE A 417 -23.50 -20.89 -7.87
N VAL A 418 -22.40 -20.16 -7.76
CA VAL A 418 -22.15 -18.93 -8.51
C VAL A 418 -21.07 -19.19 -9.55
N LEU A 419 -21.44 -19.08 -10.82
CA LEU A 419 -20.52 -19.12 -11.95
C LEU A 419 -20.01 -17.69 -12.19
N ALA A 420 -18.76 -17.44 -11.84
CA ALA A 420 -18.15 -16.12 -11.92
C ALA A 420 -17.28 -15.99 -13.18
N GLU A 421 -17.33 -14.84 -13.83
CA GLU A 421 -16.43 -14.50 -14.94
C GLU A 421 -15.02 -14.21 -14.40
N GLY A 422 -14.18 -15.23 -14.41
CA GLY A 422 -12.80 -15.21 -13.98
C GLY A 422 -12.56 -15.62 -12.53
N ASN A 423 -11.35 -16.12 -12.29
CA ASN A 423 -10.72 -16.27 -10.98
C ASN A 423 -9.32 -15.62 -11.03
N PHE A 424 -8.54 -15.70 -9.96
CA PHE A 424 -7.15 -15.19 -9.93
C PHE A 424 -7.09 -13.66 -10.09
N GLY A 425 -7.72 -12.95 -9.15
CA GLY A 425 -7.81 -11.48 -9.16
C GLY A 425 -8.95 -10.93 -10.00
N LEU A 426 -9.90 -11.78 -10.37
CA LEU A 426 -11.12 -11.44 -11.10
C LEU A 426 -12.35 -11.69 -10.22
N SER A 427 -13.55 -11.61 -10.80
CA SER A 427 -14.81 -11.59 -10.04
C SER A 427 -15.00 -12.75 -9.06
N GLY A 428 -14.51 -13.96 -9.36
CA GLY A 428 -14.59 -15.10 -8.46
C GLY A 428 -13.90 -14.87 -7.10
N ASP A 429 -12.69 -14.31 -7.08
CA ASP A 429 -11.95 -14.04 -5.83
C ASP A 429 -12.57 -12.86 -5.06
N VAL A 430 -13.14 -11.91 -5.80
CA VAL A 430 -13.84 -10.75 -5.24
C VAL A 430 -15.14 -11.18 -4.55
N LEU A 431 -15.92 -12.06 -5.18
CA LEU A 431 -17.11 -12.68 -4.60
C LEU A 431 -16.76 -13.56 -3.39
N ASP A 432 -15.69 -14.37 -3.48
CA ASP A 432 -15.23 -15.26 -2.39
C ASP A 432 -14.94 -14.49 -1.10
N THR A 433 -14.41 -13.28 -1.23
CA THR A 433 -14.09 -12.43 -0.08
C THR A 433 -15.32 -12.13 0.80
N HIS A 434 -16.52 -12.14 0.24
CA HIS A 434 -17.77 -11.88 0.98
C HIS A 434 -18.48 -13.13 1.50
N LEU A 435 -17.94 -14.33 1.24
CA LEU A 435 -18.44 -15.57 1.84
C LEU A 435 -18.12 -15.61 3.34
N LYS A 436 -19.07 -16.12 4.12
CA LYS A 436 -18.94 -16.37 5.55
C LYS A 436 -18.73 -17.86 5.82
N PRO A 437 -18.06 -18.23 6.93
CA PRO A 437 -18.02 -19.61 7.38
C PRO A 437 -19.44 -20.19 7.48
N GLY A 438 -19.66 -21.35 6.86
CA GLY A 438 -20.95 -22.03 6.85
C GLY A 438 -21.93 -21.60 5.75
N ASP A 439 -21.60 -20.63 4.90
CA ASP A 439 -22.41 -20.30 3.73
C ASP A 439 -22.55 -21.54 2.82
N ALA A 440 -23.78 -21.93 2.49
CA ALA A 440 -24.07 -22.98 1.50
C ALA A 440 -23.97 -22.43 0.06
N ILE A 441 -22.86 -21.74 -0.23
CA ILE A 441 -22.59 -21.06 -1.50
C ILE A 441 -21.23 -21.52 -2.01
N SER A 442 -21.18 -22.05 -3.24
CA SER A 442 -19.94 -22.38 -3.94
C SER A 442 -19.71 -21.40 -5.08
N ILE A 443 -18.51 -20.83 -5.17
CA ILE A 443 -18.12 -19.96 -6.29
C ILE A 443 -17.19 -20.73 -7.23
N ARG A 444 -17.48 -20.70 -8.53
CA ARG A 444 -16.66 -21.30 -9.60
C ARG A 444 -16.31 -20.23 -10.61
N GLY A 445 -15.04 -19.85 -10.68
CA GLY A 445 -14.54 -18.87 -11.65
C GLY A 445 -14.11 -19.53 -12.96
N PHE A 446 -14.54 -18.97 -14.09
CA PHE A 446 -14.18 -19.43 -15.43
C PHE A 446 -13.64 -18.27 -16.27
N TRP A 447 -12.49 -18.47 -16.92
CA TRP A 447 -11.90 -17.48 -17.82
C TRP A 447 -11.46 -18.13 -19.15
N PRO A 448 -12.11 -17.81 -20.29
CA PRO A 448 -13.35 -17.04 -20.40
C PRO A 448 -14.56 -17.80 -19.82
N LEU A 449 -15.60 -17.06 -19.42
CA LEU A 449 -16.93 -17.64 -19.14
C LEU A 449 -17.73 -17.69 -20.45
N GLU A 450 -18.09 -18.89 -20.87
CA GLU A 450 -18.79 -19.15 -22.13
C GLU A 450 -20.05 -19.99 -21.91
N GLU A 451 -20.86 -20.11 -22.97
CA GLU A 451 -22.14 -20.82 -22.95
C GLU A 451 -21.97 -22.31 -22.58
N LYS A 452 -20.86 -22.93 -22.97
CA LYS A 452 -20.55 -24.32 -22.64
C LYS A 452 -20.60 -24.56 -21.13
N GLN A 453 -19.92 -23.72 -20.35
CA GLN A 453 -19.89 -23.87 -18.90
C GLN A 453 -21.28 -23.69 -18.29
N LEU A 454 -22.13 -22.85 -18.88
CA LEU A 454 -23.52 -22.69 -18.44
C LEU A 454 -24.32 -23.98 -18.68
N ARG A 455 -24.22 -24.55 -19.88
CA ARG A 455 -24.89 -25.80 -20.27
C ARG A 455 -24.43 -26.98 -19.41
N ASP A 456 -23.13 -27.09 -19.15
CA ASP A 456 -22.54 -28.12 -18.28
C ASP A 456 -23.09 -28.07 -16.83
N HIS A 457 -23.62 -26.92 -16.40
CA HIS A 457 -24.20 -26.73 -15.07
C HIS A 457 -25.73 -26.79 -15.03
N GLN A 458 -26.44 -26.91 -16.17
CA GLN A 458 -27.90 -27.01 -16.19
C GLN A 458 -28.41 -28.25 -15.43
N GLY A 459 -27.66 -29.36 -15.46
CA GLY A 459 -27.96 -30.57 -14.69
C GLY A 459 -27.90 -30.37 -13.16
N GLN A 460 -27.33 -29.26 -12.69
CA GLN A 460 -27.25 -28.94 -11.25
C GLN A 460 -28.47 -28.16 -10.75
N LEU A 461 -29.34 -27.68 -11.65
CA LEU A 461 -30.52 -26.87 -11.33
C LEU A 461 -31.56 -27.61 -10.48
N ASP A 462 -31.61 -28.94 -10.54
CA ASP A 462 -32.54 -29.72 -9.71
C ASP A 462 -32.13 -29.70 -8.23
N LYS A 463 -30.83 -29.59 -7.93
CA LYS A 463 -30.26 -29.65 -6.57
C LYS A 463 -29.72 -28.32 -6.05
N ASN A 464 -29.40 -27.37 -6.93
CA ASN A 464 -28.86 -26.06 -6.56
C ASN A 464 -29.59 -24.92 -7.28
N TYR A 465 -29.58 -23.72 -6.70
CA TYR A 465 -29.71 -22.50 -7.49
C TYR A 465 -28.37 -22.22 -8.17
N VAL A 466 -28.39 -21.86 -9.45
CA VAL A 466 -27.16 -21.55 -10.20
C VAL A 466 -27.25 -20.13 -10.70
N PHE A 467 -26.43 -19.24 -10.14
CA PHE A 467 -26.33 -17.84 -10.55
C PHE A 467 -25.08 -17.61 -11.39
N ILE A 468 -25.13 -16.62 -12.26
CA ILE A 468 -24.06 -16.25 -13.18
C ILE A 468 -23.69 -14.80 -12.91
N VAL A 469 -22.41 -14.51 -12.74
CA VAL A 469 -21.89 -13.16 -12.52
C VAL A 469 -20.94 -12.78 -13.65
N VAL A 470 -21.35 -11.79 -14.45
CA VAL A 470 -20.58 -11.22 -15.56
C VAL A 470 -20.10 -9.83 -15.15
N SER A 471 -18.81 -9.53 -15.30
CA SER A 471 -18.23 -8.29 -14.75
C SER A 471 -17.13 -7.66 -15.62
N HIS A 472 -16.66 -8.36 -16.65
CA HIS A 472 -15.63 -7.92 -17.58
C HIS A 472 -16.18 -7.54 -18.95
N ARG A 473 -17.51 -7.47 -19.09
CA ARG A 473 -18.21 -7.13 -20.34
C ARG A 473 -19.27 -6.08 -20.08
N LEU A 474 -19.55 -5.26 -21.10
CA LEU A 474 -20.64 -4.27 -21.05
C LEU A 474 -22.03 -4.89 -21.20
N ASP A 475 -22.09 -6.08 -21.78
CA ASP A 475 -23.29 -6.88 -21.98
C ASP A 475 -22.95 -8.37 -21.95
N TYR A 476 -23.97 -9.22 -21.85
CA TYR A 476 -23.84 -10.68 -21.91
C TYR A 476 -24.59 -11.24 -23.14
N PRO A 477 -24.16 -12.39 -23.69
CA PRO A 477 -24.82 -12.97 -24.87
C PRO A 477 -26.29 -13.34 -24.60
N GLN A 478 -27.21 -12.84 -25.42
CA GLN A 478 -28.65 -13.06 -25.26
C GLN A 478 -29.09 -14.52 -25.49
N GLN A 479 -28.27 -15.30 -26.17
CA GLN A 479 -28.48 -16.73 -26.42
C GLN A 479 -28.15 -17.62 -25.21
N TRP A 480 -27.58 -17.06 -24.15
CA TRP A 480 -27.31 -17.83 -22.94
C TRP A 480 -28.61 -18.32 -22.31
N PRO A 481 -28.65 -19.57 -21.80
CA PRO A 481 -29.81 -20.09 -21.07
C PRO A 481 -29.87 -19.45 -19.68
N ALA A 482 -30.13 -18.14 -19.63
CA ALA A 482 -30.04 -17.35 -18.41
C ALA A 482 -31.14 -16.29 -18.37
N LYS A 483 -31.71 -16.12 -17.19
CA LYS A 483 -32.69 -15.09 -16.87
C LYS A 483 -31.99 -13.94 -16.12
N PHE A 484 -32.26 -12.72 -16.55
CA PHE A 484 -31.76 -11.52 -15.85
C PHE A 484 -32.35 -11.40 -14.44
N ILE A 485 -31.51 -11.12 -13.44
CA ILE A 485 -31.93 -10.78 -12.08
C ILE A 485 -31.67 -9.30 -11.81
N ALA A 486 -30.41 -8.86 -11.94
CA ALA A 486 -30.00 -7.52 -11.54
C ALA A 486 -28.78 -7.02 -12.32
N ARG A 487 -28.66 -5.69 -12.38
CA ARG A 487 -27.52 -4.96 -12.95
C ARG A 487 -27.00 -3.95 -11.93
N TYR A 488 -25.69 -3.92 -11.76
CA TYR A 488 -25.01 -2.99 -10.88
C TYR A 488 -24.09 -2.08 -11.72
N ASP A 489 -24.58 -0.87 -12.00
CA ASP A 489 -23.82 0.12 -12.76
C ASP A 489 -22.77 0.79 -11.87
N LYS A 490 -21.55 0.92 -12.40
CA LYS A 490 -20.46 1.61 -11.72
C LYS A 490 -20.50 3.10 -12.05
N PRO A 491 -20.00 3.98 -11.16
CA PRO A 491 -19.93 5.41 -11.45
C PRO A 491 -19.25 5.69 -12.80
N GLY A 492 -19.77 6.66 -13.54
CA GLY A 492 -19.32 6.97 -14.90
C GLY A 492 -19.83 6.03 -15.99
N ASN A 493 -20.59 4.97 -15.66
CA ASN A 493 -21.22 4.01 -16.58
C ASN A 493 -20.25 3.31 -17.57
N GLN A 494 -18.94 3.31 -17.27
CA GLN A 494 -17.91 2.70 -18.10
C GLN A 494 -17.86 1.17 -17.96
N SER A 495 -18.34 0.62 -16.85
CA SER A 495 -18.47 -0.82 -16.66
C SER A 495 -19.57 -1.14 -15.65
N ARG A 496 -19.96 -2.42 -15.56
CA ARG A 496 -21.10 -2.88 -14.76
C ARG A 496 -20.95 -4.35 -14.40
N ILE A 497 -21.71 -4.81 -13.41
CA ILE A 497 -21.80 -6.23 -13.05
C ILE A 497 -23.23 -6.70 -13.28
N PHE A 498 -23.39 -7.84 -13.95
CA PHE A 498 -24.66 -8.50 -14.15
C PHE A 498 -24.78 -9.71 -13.22
N LEU A 499 -25.97 -9.88 -12.65
CA LEU A 499 -26.39 -11.08 -11.96
C LEU A 499 -27.52 -11.73 -12.75
N LEU A 500 -27.31 -12.98 -13.16
CA LEU A 500 -28.27 -13.78 -13.91
C LEU A 500 -28.55 -15.09 -13.17
N GLU A 501 -29.67 -15.71 -13.46
CA GLU A 501 -30.05 -17.06 -13.03
C GLU A 501 -29.97 -18.00 -14.22
N LEU A 502 -29.27 -19.12 -14.08
CA LEU A 502 -29.23 -20.15 -15.12
C LEU A 502 -30.61 -20.83 -15.24
N THR A 503 -31.11 -20.98 -16.46
CA THR A 503 -32.37 -21.66 -16.76
C THR A 503 -32.13 -23.01 -17.44
N LYS A 504 -33.16 -23.86 -17.47
CA LYS A 504 -33.14 -25.12 -18.24
C LYS A 504 -33.10 -24.86 -19.75
#